data_AF-A0A923BE18-F1
#
_entry.id   AF-A0A923BE18-F1
#
_cell.length_a   1.000
_cell.length_b   1.000
_cell.length_c   1.000
_cell.angle_alpha   90.00
_cell.angle_beta   90.00
_cell.angle_gamma   90.00
#
_symmetry.space_group_name_H-M   'P 1'
#
loop_
_entity.id
_entity.type
_entity.pdbx_description
1 polymer ?
#
loop_
_entity_poly.entity_id
_entity_poly.type
_entity_poly.pdbx_seq_one_letter_code
_entity_poly.pdbx_strand_id
1 'polypeptide(L)'
;MADNAREARPAGTSRRRFLKGCAAAGGVAAVAATGQRAEARETLQRPPEALGLLYDATLCVGCKACVAACKQANENPAEFSTVDKLWDTPLDTSGYTFNLIKMYRNGTMQTKDAEENGYAFMKTSCMHCADPSCVSACPVSAMTKNPQTGVVEYNADACIGCR
;
A
#
# COMPACT_ATOMS: atom_id res chain seq x y z
N MET A 1 -7.07 -24.13 64.62
CA MET A 1 -7.05 -22.76 64.07
C MET A 1 -5.93 -22.69 63.06
N ALA A 2 -6.28 -22.72 61.77
CA ALA A 2 -5.34 -22.49 60.69
C ALA A 2 -5.18 -20.98 60.51
N ASP A 3 -3.95 -20.47 60.44
CA ASP A 3 -3.73 -19.22 59.71
C ASP A 3 -2.34 -19.14 59.07
N ASN A 4 -2.39 -19.29 57.75
CA ASN A 4 -1.50 -18.93 56.65
C ASN A 4 -0.12 -18.30 56.94
N ALA A 5 0.93 -19.06 56.59
CA ALA A 5 2.21 -18.50 56.19
C ALA A 5 2.09 -17.86 54.79
N ARG A 6 2.24 -16.53 54.70
CA ARG A 6 2.45 -15.82 53.42
C ARG A 6 3.93 -15.87 53.06
N GLU A 7 4.22 -16.58 51.99
CA GLU A 7 5.54 -16.68 51.37
C GLU A 7 5.97 -15.32 50.77
N ALA A 8 7.14 -14.81 51.18
CA ALA A 8 7.67 -13.54 50.69
C ALA A 8 8.19 -13.71 49.25
N ARG A 9 7.58 -12.98 48.29
CA ARG A 9 8.05 -12.94 46.89
C ARG A 9 9.47 -12.37 46.79
N PRO A 10 10.36 -12.95 45.97
CA PRO A 10 11.71 -12.43 45.77
C PRO A 10 11.64 -11.04 45.12
N ALA A 11 12.57 -10.16 45.49
CA ALA A 11 12.65 -8.78 45.02
C ALA A 11 12.98 -8.73 43.52
N GLY A 12 11.95 -8.89 42.68
CA GLY A 12 12.05 -8.73 41.22
C GLY A 12 12.38 -7.28 40.87
N THR A 13 13.30 -7.12 39.91
CA THR A 13 13.72 -5.82 39.36
C THR A 13 12.51 -4.95 39.04
N SER A 14 12.33 -3.84 39.78
CA SER A 14 11.20 -2.95 39.52
C SER A 14 11.34 -2.26 38.16
N ARG A 15 10.24 -2.00 37.47
CA ARG A 15 10.22 -1.26 36.18
C ARG A 15 11.04 0.04 36.26
N ARG A 16 10.97 0.73 37.40
CA ARG A 16 11.74 1.96 37.68
C ARG A 16 13.25 1.72 37.72
N ARG A 17 13.70 0.60 38.31
CA ARG A 17 15.13 0.26 38.38
C ARG A 17 15.66 -0.18 37.00
N PHE A 18 14.85 -0.92 36.24
CA PHE A 18 15.17 -1.27 34.85
C PHE A 18 15.33 -0.02 33.97
N LEU A 19 14.34 0.89 34.00
CA LEU A 19 14.40 2.12 33.20
C LEU A 19 15.56 3.05 33.58
N LYS A 20 15.90 3.14 34.89
CA LYS A 20 17.09 3.88 35.34
C LYS A 20 18.40 3.26 34.85
N GLY A 21 18.48 1.92 34.81
CA GLY A 21 19.62 1.21 34.23
C GLY A 21 19.76 1.45 32.74
N CYS A 22 18.66 1.40 31.98
CA CYS A 22 18.66 1.69 30.55
C CYS A 22 19.07 3.13 30.24
N ALA A 23 18.61 4.11 31.03
CA ALA A 23 19.00 5.52 30.84
C ALA A 23 20.49 5.75 31.13
N ALA A 24 21.04 5.11 32.16
CA ALA A 24 22.45 5.23 32.52
C ALA A 24 23.39 4.58 31.48
N ALA A 25 22.99 3.46 30.88
CA ALA A 25 23.75 2.80 29.81
C ALA A 25 23.56 3.46 28.43
N GLY A 26 22.37 3.99 28.14
CA GLY A 26 22.02 4.60 26.85
C GLY A 26 22.60 6.00 26.62
N GLY A 27 22.90 6.74 27.70
CA GLY A 27 23.40 8.12 27.60
C GLY A 27 24.76 8.28 26.91
N VAL A 28 25.62 7.25 26.96
CA VAL A 28 26.97 7.30 26.36
C VAL A 28 26.94 6.96 24.86
N ALA A 29 25.98 6.17 24.39
CA ALA A 29 25.85 5.83 22.97
C ALA A 29 25.22 6.95 22.12
N ALA A 30 24.50 7.89 22.74
CA ALA A 30 23.77 8.94 22.02
C ALA A 30 24.66 10.05 21.45
N VAL A 31 25.88 10.25 21.97
CA VAL A 31 26.76 11.35 21.56
C VAL A 31 27.52 11.06 20.25
N ALA A 32 27.65 9.79 19.85
CA ALA A 32 28.30 9.42 18.59
C ALA A 32 27.41 9.62 17.34
N ALA A 33 26.12 9.89 17.52
CA ALA A 33 25.16 9.97 16.40
C ALA A 33 24.94 11.40 15.86
N THR A 34 25.60 12.43 16.41
CA THR A 34 25.34 13.84 16.04
C THR A 34 25.99 14.30 14.73
N GLY A 35 26.54 13.38 13.92
CA GLY A 35 27.31 13.71 12.72
C GLY A 35 26.73 13.21 11.39
N GLN A 36 25.73 12.33 11.40
CA GLN A 36 25.11 11.89 10.15
C GLN A 36 24.04 12.90 9.74
N ARG A 37 24.33 13.67 8.69
CA ARG A 37 23.30 14.41 7.98
C ARG A 37 22.32 13.39 7.40
N ALA A 38 21.03 13.61 7.62
CA ALA A 38 20.00 12.87 6.91
C ALA A 38 20.08 13.30 5.44
N GLU A 39 20.74 12.49 4.61
CA GLU A 39 20.81 12.70 3.17
C GLU A 39 19.62 11.99 2.50
N ALA A 40 19.12 12.56 1.41
CA ALA A 40 18.19 11.85 0.55
C ALA A 40 18.90 10.63 -0.04
N ARG A 41 18.21 9.49 -0.11
CA ARG A 41 18.72 8.36 -0.89
C ARG A 41 18.88 8.78 -2.35
N GLU A 42 19.82 8.16 -3.04
CA GLU A 42 19.96 8.36 -4.48
C GLU A 42 18.70 7.92 -5.24
N THR A 43 18.49 8.54 -6.40
CA THR A 43 17.41 8.16 -7.31
C THR A 43 17.57 6.70 -7.72
N LEU A 44 16.51 5.91 -7.57
CA LEU A 44 16.51 4.52 -8.00
C LEU A 44 16.72 4.43 -9.52
N GLN A 45 17.72 3.64 -9.91
CA GLN A 45 17.99 3.38 -11.31
C GLN A 45 16.91 2.48 -11.89
N ARG A 46 16.49 2.78 -13.13
CA ARG A 46 15.52 1.95 -13.84
C ARG A 46 16.18 0.65 -14.28
N PRO A 47 15.47 -0.49 -14.20
CA PRO A 47 15.92 -1.74 -14.81
C PRO A 47 16.19 -1.60 -16.31
N PRO A 48 17.05 -2.46 -16.89
CA PRO A 48 17.42 -2.40 -18.30
C PRO A 48 16.21 -2.46 -19.25
N GLU A 49 15.21 -3.27 -18.92
CA GLU A 49 14.02 -3.52 -19.72
C GLU A 49 12.77 -2.92 -19.06
N ALA A 50 12.94 -1.79 -18.36
CA ALA A 50 11.87 -1.18 -17.58
C ALA A 50 10.60 -0.92 -18.43
N LEU A 51 9.47 -1.47 -17.97
CA LEU A 51 8.15 -1.23 -18.55
C LEU A 51 7.42 -0.13 -17.81
N GLY A 52 6.61 0.65 -18.55
CA GLY A 52 5.78 1.71 -18.00
C GLY A 52 4.43 1.79 -18.72
N LEU A 53 3.40 2.18 -17.97
CA LEU A 53 2.06 2.44 -18.53
C LEU A 53 1.75 3.93 -18.39
N LEU A 54 1.54 4.60 -19.52
CA LEU A 54 1.06 5.98 -19.53
C LEU A 54 -0.47 5.99 -19.62
N TYR A 55 -1.10 6.71 -18.69
CA TYR A 55 -2.52 7.03 -18.71
C TYR A 55 -2.67 8.55 -18.90
N ASP A 56 -3.29 8.96 -20.00
CA ASP A 56 -3.61 10.36 -20.25
C ASP A 56 -5.03 10.68 -19.75
N ALA A 57 -5.11 11.40 -18.64
CA ALA A 57 -6.38 11.79 -18.03
C ALA A 57 -7.16 12.79 -18.89
N THR A 58 -6.49 13.60 -19.70
CA THR A 58 -7.12 14.64 -20.53
C THR A 58 -7.93 14.01 -21.67
N LEU A 59 -7.47 12.86 -22.18
CA LEU A 59 -8.15 12.10 -23.24
C LEU A 59 -9.12 11.04 -22.71
N CYS A 60 -9.04 10.67 -21.43
CA CYS A 60 -9.92 9.66 -20.87
C CYS A 60 -11.37 10.16 -20.85
N VAL A 61 -12.28 9.41 -21.47
CA VAL A 61 -13.72 9.72 -21.51
C VAL A 61 -14.56 8.90 -20.52
N GLY A 62 -13.92 8.15 -19.63
CA GLY A 62 -14.63 7.38 -18.60
C GLY A 62 -15.39 6.15 -19.11
N CYS A 63 -15.09 5.64 -20.31
CA CYS A 63 -15.83 4.53 -20.93
C CYS A 63 -15.71 3.17 -20.23
N LYS A 64 -14.75 3.02 -19.30
CA LYS A 64 -14.44 1.77 -18.57
C LYS A 64 -14.05 0.57 -19.44
N ALA A 65 -13.75 0.75 -20.73
CA ALA A 65 -13.27 -0.32 -21.60
C ALA A 65 -11.99 -1.00 -21.06
N CYS A 66 -11.10 -0.22 -20.42
CA CYS A 66 -9.89 -0.73 -19.77
C CYS A 66 -10.18 -1.62 -18.55
N VAL A 67 -11.32 -1.42 -17.87
CA VAL A 67 -11.77 -2.26 -16.75
C VAL A 67 -12.24 -3.61 -17.29
N ALA A 68 -13.14 -3.58 -18.28
CA ALA A 68 -13.68 -4.78 -18.91
C ALA A 68 -12.57 -5.62 -19.57
N ALA A 69 -11.68 -4.99 -20.33
CA ALA A 69 -10.56 -5.68 -20.98
C ALA A 69 -9.60 -6.31 -19.97
N CYS A 70 -9.34 -5.62 -18.84
CA CYS A 70 -8.49 -6.18 -17.79
C CYS A 70 -9.14 -7.38 -17.11
N LYS A 71 -10.44 -7.33 -16.82
CA LYS A 71 -11.16 -8.50 -16.30
C LYS A 71 -11.10 -9.66 -17.27
N GLN A 72 -11.37 -9.43 -18.55
CA GLN A 72 -11.28 -10.44 -19.60
C GLN A 72 -9.89 -11.07 -19.68
N ALA A 73 -8.83 -10.25 -19.72
CA ALA A 73 -7.46 -10.72 -19.83
C ALA A 73 -6.97 -11.51 -18.60
N ASN A 74 -7.63 -11.35 -17.44
CA ASN A 74 -7.29 -12.04 -16.19
C ASN A 74 -8.37 -13.04 -15.76
N GLU A 75 -9.34 -13.33 -16.63
CA GLU A 75 -10.46 -14.25 -16.35
C GLU A 75 -11.22 -13.91 -15.05
N ASN A 76 -11.25 -12.61 -14.69
CA ASN A 76 -11.91 -12.16 -13.47
C ASN A 76 -13.42 -12.01 -13.67
N PRO A 77 -14.23 -12.35 -12.66
CA PRO A 77 -15.68 -12.20 -12.73
C PRO A 77 -16.12 -10.73 -12.71
N ALA A 78 -17.32 -10.48 -13.23
CA ALA A 78 -18.01 -9.20 -13.03
C ALA A 78 -18.38 -9.01 -11.55
N GLU A 79 -18.37 -7.75 -11.09
CA GLU A 79 -18.79 -7.36 -9.76
C GLU A 79 -20.01 -6.44 -9.86
N PHE A 80 -21.02 -6.68 -9.02
CA PHE A 80 -22.30 -5.97 -9.11
C PHE A 80 -22.54 -5.21 -7.81
N SER A 81 -22.79 -3.91 -7.91
CA SER A 81 -23.21 -3.07 -6.78
C SER A 81 -24.71 -2.76 -6.77
N THR A 82 -25.45 -3.20 -7.80
CA THR A 82 -26.89 -3.01 -7.93
C THR A 82 -27.65 -4.33 -7.74
N VAL A 83 -28.90 -4.23 -7.27
CA VAL A 83 -29.75 -5.39 -6.96
C VAL A 83 -30.13 -6.21 -8.19
N ASP A 84 -30.27 -5.57 -9.34
CA ASP A 84 -30.65 -6.17 -10.62
C ASP A 84 -29.48 -6.89 -11.32
N LYS A 85 -28.23 -6.66 -10.87
CA LYS A 85 -27.00 -7.26 -11.41
C LYS A 85 -26.88 -7.15 -12.94
N LEU A 86 -27.39 -6.05 -13.51
CA LEU A 86 -27.45 -5.89 -14.96
C LEU A 86 -26.09 -5.51 -15.55
N TRP A 87 -25.28 -4.75 -14.82
CA TRP A 87 -24.01 -4.18 -15.30
C TRP A 87 -22.85 -4.49 -14.35
N ASP A 88 -21.68 -4.78 -14.92
CA ASP A 88 -20.42 -4.84 -14.18
C ASP A 88 -20.11 -3.45 -13.60
N THR A 89 -20.29 -3.33 -12.28
CA THR A 89 -20.35 -2.08 -11.52
C THR A 89 -19.50 -2.18 -10.25
N PRO A 90 -18.18 -2.48 -10.36
CA PRO A 90 -17.28 -2.41 -9.22
C PRO A 90 -17.20 -0.97 -8.69
N LEU A 91 -17.18 -0.83 -7.37
CA LEU A 91 -17.07 0.46 -6.68
C LEU A 91 -15.63 0.85 -6.37
N ASP A 92 -14.75 -0.15 -6.19
CA ASP A 92 -13.32 0.04 -5.99
C ASP A 92 -12.51 -1.11 -6.59
N THR A 93 -11.19 -1.00 -6.53
CA THR A 93 -10.30 -2.13 -6.79
C THR A 93 -10.54 -3.25 -5.77
N SER A 94 -10.43 -4.49 -6.23
CA SER A 94 -10.69 -5.68 -5.41
C SER A 94 -9.73 -6.80 -5.80
N GLY A 95 -9.94 -8.01 -5.24
CA GLY A 95 -9.26 -9.22 -5.72
C GLY A 95 -9.64 -9.62 -7.14
N TYR A 96 -10.69 -9.04 -7.73
CA TYR A 96 -11.21 -9.33 -9.08
C TYR A 96 -11.30 -8.09 -9.98
N THR A 97 -11.02 -6.90 -9.45
CA THR A 97 -10.98 -5.64 -10.21
C THR A 97 -9.63 -4.97 -10.00
N PHE A 98 -8.67 -5.23 -10.89
CA PHE A 98 -7.30 -4.76 -10.77
C PHE A 98 -7.09 -3.31 -11.24
N ASN A 99 -8.01 -2.81 -12.07
CA ASN A 99 -8.07 -1.40 -12.42
C ASN A 99 -9.52 -0.91 -12.44
N LEU A 100 -9.69 0.37 -12.17
CA LEU A 100 -10.99 1.04 -12.17
C LEU A 100 -10.84 2.48 -12.70
N ILE A 101 -11.89 3.00 -13.35
CA ILE A 101 -12.00 4.44 -13.61
C ILE A 101 -12.87 5.07 -12.52
N LYS A 102 -12.26 5.95 -11.72
CA LYS A 102 -12.95 6.83 -10.77
C LYS A 102 -13.19 8.19 -11.42
N MET A 103 -14.22 8.89 -10.98
CA MET A 103 -14.50 10.26 -11.42
C MET A 103 -14.37 11.21 -10.24
N TYR A 104 -13.48 12.18 -10.37
CA TYR A 104 -13.45 13.37 -9.54
C TYR A 104 -14.52 14.35 -10.00
N ARG A 105 -15.18 15.02 -9.06
CA ARG A 105 -16.30 15.93 -9.32
C ARG A 105 -16.12 17.18 -8.45
N ASN A 106 -16.33 18.35 -9.03
CA ASN A 106 -16.38 19.63 -8.33
C ASN A 106 -17.58 20.45 -8.82
N GLY A 107 -18.34 21.04 -7.88
CA GLY A 107 -19.46 21.92 -8.20
C GLY A 107 -20.47 21.28 -9.16
N THR A 108 -20.78 22.01 -10.24
CA THR A 108 -21.83 21.63 -11.22
C THR A 108 -21.38 20.65 -12.31
N MET A 109 -20.09 20.28 -12.38
CA MET A 109 -19.53 19.34 -13.38
C MET A 109 -19.85 19.69 -14.85
N GLN A 110 -19.84 20.96 -15.23
CA GLN A 110 -20.13 21.40 -16.59
C GLN A 110 -18.96 21.16 -17.55
N THR A 111 -17.72 21.24 -17.04
CA THR A 111 -16.51 21.23 -17.87
C THR A 111 -15.56 20.12 -17.45
N LYS A 112 -15.13 19.28 -18.41
CA LYS A 112 -14.11 18.26 -18.14
C LYS A 112 -12.75 18.94 -17.87
N ASP A 113 -12.01 18.42 -16.90
CA ASP A 113 -10.67 18.84 -16.46
C ASP A 113 -10.59 20.29 -15.93
N ALA A 114 -11.72 20.90 -15.57
CA ALA A 114 -11.75 22.18 -14.87
C ALA A 114 -11.67 22.00 -13.35
N GLU A 115 -10.92 22.89 -12.67
CA GLU A 115 -10.79 22.89 -11.22
C GLU A 115 -12.11 23.26 -10.51
N GLU A 116 -12.77 24.30 -11.01
CA GLU A 116 -14.08 24.76 -10.53
C GLU A 116 -15.20 24.29 -11.46
N ASN A 117 -16.31 23.83 -10.88
CA ASN A 117 -17.47 23.36 -11.63
C ASN A 117 -17.14 22.27 -12.67
N GLY A 118 -16.06 21.52 -12.45
CA GLY A 118 -15.57 20.53 -13.39
C GLY A 118 -15.60 19.09 -12.91
N TYR A 119 -15.07 18.20 -13.76
CA TYR A 119 -14.91 16.78 -13.45
C TYR A 119 -13.73 16.20 -14.21
N ALA A 120 -13.13 15.14 -13.67
CA ALA A 120 -12.03 14.43 -14.34
C ALA A 120 -12.13 12.93 -14.11
N PHE A 121 -11.68 12.14 -15.07
CA PHE A 121 -11.58 10.70 -14.93
C PHE A 121 -10.16 10.31 -14.53
N MET A 122 -10.06 9.39 -13.58
CA MET A 122 -8.80 8.90 -13.05
C MET A 122 -8.79 7.39 -13.09
N LYS A 123 -7.79 6.81 -13.76
CA LYS A 123 -7.52 5.38 -13.66
C LYS A 123 -6.82 5.07 -12.35
N THR A 124 -7.47 4.26 -11.51
CA THR A 124 -6.88 3.68 -10.31
C THR A 124 -6.42 2.26 -10.63
N SER A 125 -5.13 1.97 -10.42
CA SER A 125 -4.55 0.63 -10.56
C SER A 125 -3.24 0.54 -9.76
N CYS A 126 -2.63 -0.63 -9.71
CA CYS A 126 -1.23 -0.74 -9.28
C CYS A 126 -0.35 0.19 -10.12
N MET A 127 0.55 0.92 -9.45
CA MET A 127 1.49 1.84 -10.10
C MET A 127 2.84 1.18 -10.41
N HIS A 128 3.06 -0.05 -9.95
CA HIS A 128 4.33 -0.78 -10.02
C HIS A 128 5.53 0.10 -9.59
N CYS A 129 5.37 0.78 -8.45
CA CYS A 129 6.29 1.80 -7.91
C CYS A 129 7.75 1.36 -7.98
N ALA A 130 8.66 2.29 -8.30
CA ALA A 130 10.10 2.02 -8.30
C ALA A 130 10.59 1.50 -6.94
N ASP A 131 10.03 2.04 -5.87
CA ASP A 131 10.20 1.60 -4.49
C ASP A 131 8.87 1.14 -3.88
N PRO A 132 8.50 -0.13 -4.06
CA PRO A 132 7.18 -0.61 -3.67
C PRO A 132 7.10 -0.93 -2.18
N SER A 133 6.46 -0.07 -1.40
CA SER A 133 6.22 -0.31 0.04
C SER A 133 5.44 -1.60 0.30
N CYS A 134 4.58 -2.03 -0.63
CA CYS A 134 3.87 -3.30 -0.53
C CYS A 134 4.80 -4.51 -0.53
N VAL A 135 5.90 -4.50 -1.31
CA VAL A 135 6.93 -5.55 -1.30
C VAL A 135 7.64 -5.55 0.04
N SER A 136 8.10 -4.37 0.50
CA SER A 136 8.82 -4.24 1.77
C SER A 136 7.98 -4.64 3.00
N ALA A 137 6.66 -4.46 2.94
CA ALA A 137 5.75 -4.80 4.04
C ALA A 137 5.34 -6.27 4.06
N CYS A 138 5.53 -7.04 2.98
CA CYS A 138 5.05 -8.42 2.89
C CYS A 138 5.92 -9.38 3.72
N PRO A 139 5.40 -10.02 4.78
CA PRO A 139 6.21 -10.87 5.64
C PRO A 139 6.58 -12.22 5.00
N VAL A 140 5.90 -12.60 3.91
CA VAL A 140 6.04 -13.89 3.24
C VAL A 140 6.57 -13.76 1.80
N SER A 141 6.99 -12.56 1.39
CA SER A 141 7.51 -12.29 0.05
C SER A 141 6.55 -12.70 -1.10
N ALA A 142 5.24 -12.62 -0.87
CA ALA A 142 4.23 -12.86 -1.89
C ALA A 142 4.18 -11.76 -2.96
N MET A 143 4.79 -10.60 -2.71
CA MET A 143 4.99 -9.55 -3.70
C MET A 143 6.49 -9.33 -3.91
N THR A 144 6.91 -9.21 -5.17
CA THR A 144 8.32 -9.04 -5.54
C THR A 144 8.46 -7.98 -6.64
N LYS A 145 9.66 -7.41 -6.77
CA LYS A 145 10.00 -6.49 -7.87
C LYS A 145 10.83 -7.26 -8.89
N ASN A 146 10.35 -7.35 -10.13
CA ASN A 146 11.09 -7.97 -11.21
C ASN A 146 12.36 -7.15 -11.52
N PRO A 147 13.57 -7.75 -11.48
CA PRO A 147 14.82 -7.02 -11.63
C PRO A 147 15.11 -6.58 -13.07
N GLN A 148 14.44 -7.15 -14.07
CA GLN A 148 14.64 -6.81 -15.48
C GLN A 148 13.62 -5.79 -15.98
N THR A 149 12.34 -6.01 -15.67
CA THR A 149 11.24 -5.19 -16.17
C THR A 149 10.78 -4.12 -15.19
N GLY A 150 11.11 -4.25 -13.91
CA GLY A 150 10.59 -3.40 -12.86
C GLY A 150 9.10 -3.61 -12.55
N VAL A 151 8.44 -4.63 -13.08
CA VAL A 151 7.06 -4.93 -12.70
C VAL A 151 7.02 -5.43 -11.25
N VAL A 152 6.09 -4.90 -10.45
CA VAL A 152 5.75 -5.50 -9.15
C VAL A 152 4.80 -6.67 -9.39
N GLU A 153 5.24 -7.87 -9.03
CA GLU A 153 4.54 -9.13 -9.24
C GLU A 153 3.87 -9.61 -7.94
N TYR A 154 2.82 -10.42 -8.06
CA TYR A 154 2.08 -10.98 -6.93
C TYR A 154 1.92 -12.50 -7.12
N ASN A 155 2.32 -13.26 -6.11
CA ASN A 155 2.17 -14.70 -6.04
C ASN A 155 1.04 -15.06 -5.05
N ALA A 156 -0.07 -15.57 -5.59
CA ALA A 156 -1.24 -15.93 -4.80
C ALA A 156 -0.99 -17.13 -3.88
N ASP A 157 -0.18 -18.11 -4.29
CA ASP A 157 0.10 -19.34 -3.53
C ASP A 157 0.95 -19.06 -2.28
N ALA A 158 1.79 -18.03 -2.34
CA ALA A 158 2.60 -17.59 -1.20
C ALA A 158 1.82 -16.67 -0.24
N CYS A 159 0.70 -16.09 -0.68
CA CYS A 159 -0.01 -15.06 0.08
C CYS A 159 -0.83 -15.66 1.22
N ILE A 160 -0.56 -15.20 2.45
CA ILE A 160 -1.28 -15.64 3.67
C ILE A 160 -2.44 -14.72 4.08
N GLY A 161 -2.75 -13.67 3.30
CA GLY A 161 -3.87 -12.77 3.57
C GLY A 161 -3.72 -11.87 4.81
N CYS A 162 -2.50 -11.58 5.25
CA CYS A 162 -2.18 -10.83 6.47
C CYS A 162 -2.47 -9.31 6.44
N ARG A 163 -3.42 -8.86 5.60
CA ARG A 163 -3.69 -7.44 5.31
C ARG A 163 -3.78 -6.55 6.53
#